data_AF-A0ABD5LWJ3-F1
#
_entry.id   AF-A0ABD5LWJ3-F1
#
_cell.length_a   1.000
_cell.length_b   1.000
_cell.length_c   1.000
_cell.angle_alpha   90.00
_cell.angle_beta   90.00
_cell.angle_gamma   90.00
#
_symmetry.space_group_name_H-M   'P 1'
#
loop_
_entity.id
_entity.type
_entity.pdbx_description
1 polymer ?
#
loop_
_entity_poly.entity_id
_entity_poly.type
_entity_poly.pdbx_seq_one_letter_code
_entity_poly.pdbx_strand_id
1 'polypeptide(L)' 'MTNITGLGIRILYQNKPLKLGQAINFTYPDFPVLEAVPVRDFSTLLVGGDFSTTATLRMEYQ' A
#
# COMPACT_ATOMS: atom_id res chain seq x y z
N MET A 1 5.94 7.05 -0.91
CA MET A 1 6.48 7.52 -2.20
C MET A 1 7.51 6.50 -2.67
N THR A 2 7.59 6.22 -3.96
CA THR A 2 8.67 5.37 -4.51
C THR A 2 9.90 6.21 -4.86
N ASN A 3 10.98 5.58 -5.30
CA ASN A 3 12.15 6.24 -5.90
C ASN A 3 11.86 6.90 -7.26
N ILE A 4 10.69 6.67 -7.87
CA ILE A 4 10.24 7.36 -9.09
C ILE A 4 9.25 8.46 -8.70
N THR A 5 9.60 9.71 -9.00
CA THR A 5 8.72 10.87 -8.80
C THR A 5 7.41 10.67 -9.57
N GLY A 6 6.28 10.87 -8.89
CA GLY A 6 4.96 10.63 -9.48
C GLY A 6 4.49 9.19 -9.46
N LEU A 7 5.28 8.25 -8.90
CA LEU A 7 4.87 6.87 -8.68
C LEU A 7 4.76 6.57 -7.18
N GLY A 8 3.59 6.09 -6.78
CA GLY A 8 3.30 5.63 -5.44
C GLY A 8 2.85 4.17 -5.42
N ILE A 9 2.74 3.61 -4.22
CA ILE A 9 2.07 2.33 -3.98
C ILE A 9 0.84 2.61 -3.11
N ARG A 10 -0.31 2.09 -3.53
CA ARG A 10 -1.53 2.06 -2.75
C ARG A 10 -1.71 0.68 -2.16
N ILE A 11 -1.97 0.63 -0.87
CA ILE A 11 -2.34 -0.60 -0.18
C ILE A 11 -3.87 -0.73 -0.24
N LEU A 12 -4.34 -1.91 -0.59
CA LEU A 12 -5.74 -2.29 -0.54
C LEU A 12 -5.94 -3.34 0.57
N TYR A 13 -7.11 -3.31 1.18
CA TYR A 13 -7.62 -4.34 2.07
C TYR A 13 -8.93 -4.84 1.48
N GLN A 14 -8.99 -6.14 1.15
CA GLN A 14 -10.15 -6.74 0.47
C GLN A 14 -10.60 -5.93 -0.77
N ASN A 15 -9.65 -5.60 -1.66
CA ASN A 15 -9.88 -4.77 -2.85
C ASN A 15 -10.34 -3.32 -2.59
N LYS A 16 -10.36 -2.85 -1.34
CA LYS A 16 -10.72 -1.47 -1.00
C LYS A 16 -9.49 -0.67 -0.57
N PRO A 17 -9.36 0.61 -0.97
CA PRO A 17 -8.23 1.44 -0.54
C PRO A 17 -8.10 1.50 0.98
N LEU A 18 -6.94 1.07 1.49
CA LEU A 18 -6.58 1.21 2.88
C LEU A 18 -5.95 2.59 3.10
N LYS A 19 -6.50 3.35 4.06
CA LYS A 19 -5.86 4.60 4.47
C LYS A 19 -4.62 4.28 5.31
N LEU A 20 -3.51 4.98 5.07
CA LEU A 20 -2.30 4.80 5.87
C LEU A 20 -2.62 5.08 7.36
N GLY A 21 -2.16 4.18 8.23
CA GLY A 21 -2.42 4.24 9.67
C GLY A 21 -3.80 3.74 10.12
N GLN A 22 -4.65 3.28 9.19
CA GLN A 22 -5.93 2.66 9.55
C GLN A 22 -5.69 1.27 10.16
N ALA A 23 -6.23 1.06 11.36
CA ALA A 23 -6.26 -0.26 12.00
C ALA A 23 -7.25 -1.20 11.30
N ILE A 24 -6.88 -2.48 11.17
CA ILE A 24 -7.72 -3.55 10.66
C ILE A 24 -7.83 -4.60 11.77
N ASN A 25 -9.05 -4.81 12.26
CA ASN A 25 -9.33 -5.90 13.18
C ASN A 25 -9.59 -7.18 12.39
N PHE A 26 -9.02 -8.29 12.82
CA PHE A 26 -9.29 -9.62 12.28
C PHE A 26 -9.26 -10.65 13.41
N THR A 27 -9.90 -11.79 13.18
CA THR A 27 -9.94 -12.89 14.16
C THR A 27 -9.13 -14.04 13.60
N TYR A 28 -8.19 -14.58 14.38
CA TYR A 28 -7.42 -15.75 13.96
C TYR A 28 -8.33 -16.98 13.84
N PRO A 29 -8.22 -17.81 12.78
CA PRO A 29 -7.17 -17.80 11.75
C PRO A 29 -7.50 -17.00 10.47
N ASP A 30 -8.55 -16.19 10.46
CA ASP A 30 -9.01 -15.44 9.29
C ASP A 30 -8.13 -14.20 9.03
N PHE A 31 -7.02 -14.40 8.34
CA PHE A 31 -6.09 -13.31 8.02
C PHE A 31 -6.63 -12.35 6.96
N PRO A 32 -6.38 -11.03 7.12
CA PRO A 32 -6.76 -10.04 6.13
C PRO A 32 -5.88 -10.16 4.87
N VAL A 33 -6.49 -10.07 3.69
CA VAL A 33 -5.76 -9.97 2.43
C VAL A 33 -5.39 -8.50 2.18
N LEU A 34 -4.09 -8.25 2.00
CA LEU A 34 -3.55 -6.96 1.62
C LEU A 34 -2.97 -7.02 0.21
N GLU A 35 -3.32 -6.05 -0.63
CA GLU A 35 -2.78 -5.94 -1.99
C GLU A 35 -1.95 -4.65 -2.14
N ALA A 36 -0.85 -4.71 -2.89
CA ALA A 36 -0.02 -3.56 -3.21
C ALA A 36 -0.15 -3.22 -4.70
N VAL A 37 -0.75 -2.07 -5.02
CA VAL A 37 -1.01 -1.65 -6.39
C VAL A 37 -0.22 -0.37 -6.70
N PRO A 38 0.57 -0.32 -7.77
CA PRO A 38 1.24 0.91 -8.20
C PRO A 38 0.21 1.94 -8.66
N VAL A 39 0.40 3.19 -8.24
CA VAL A 39 -0.46 4.31 -8.62
C VAL A 39 0.38 5.45 -9.16
N ARG A 40 -0.01 5.97 -10.32
CA ARG A 40 0.67 7.08 -10.97
C ARG A 40 -0.02 8.41 -10.70
N ASP A 41 0.77 9.46 -10.59
CA ASP A 41 0.31 10.84 -10.61
C ASP A 41 0.27 11.35 -12.06
N PHE A 42 -0.94 11.62 -12.54
CA PHE A 42 -1.19 12.08 -13.91
C PHE A 42 -0.70 13.51 -14.19
N SER A 43 -0.36 14.28 -13.15
CA SER A 43 0.21 15.63 -13.28
C SER A 43 1.73 15.62 -13.53
N THR A 44 2.36 14.45 -13.48
CA THR A 44 3.81 14.28 -13.59
C THR A 44 4.19 13.40 -14.78
N LEU A 45 5.34 13.68 -15.40
CA LEU A 45 5.92 12.80 -16.41
C LEU A 45 6.59 11.62 -15.72
N LEU A 46 6.01 10.42 -15.83
CA LEU A 46 6.65 9.21 -15.31
C LEU A 46 7.77 8.76 -16.23
N VAL A 47 8.92 8.48 -15.62
CA VAL A 47 10.04 7.80 -16.26
C VAL A 47 9.94 6.32 -15.94
N GLY A 48 10.15 5.46 -16.95
CA GLY A 48 10.20 4.02 -16.73
C GLY A 48 11.45 3.59 -15.96
N GLY A 49 11.38 2.45 -15.28
CA GLY A 49 12.50 1.90 -14.52
C GLY A 49 12.03 1.10 -13.31
N ASP A 50 12.99 0.50 -12.60
CA ASP A 50 12.71 -0.23 -11.37
C ASP A 50 12.27 0.74 -10.27
N PHE A 51 11.20 0.37 -9.57
CA PHE A 51 10.71 1.15 -8.44
C PHE A 51 10.55 0.33 -7.17
N SER A 52 10.81 0.97 -6.04
CA SER A 52 10.69 0.37 -4.72
C SER A 52 10.21 1.39 -3.68
N THR A 53 9.60 0.88 -2.62
CA THR A 53 9.23 1.63 -1.42
C THR A 53 9.11 0.68 -0.25
N THR A 54 9.14 1.22 0.97
CA THR A 54 9.03 0.44 2.20
C THR A 54 7.79 0.87 2.96
N ALA A 55 7.02 -0.09 3.47
CA ALA A 55 5.90 0.13 4.37
C ALA A 55 6.08 -0.72 5.62
N THR A 56 5.67 -0.19 6.78
CA THR A 56 5.70 -0.90 8.06
C THR A 56 4.30 -1.38 8.41
N LEU A 57 4.16 -2.68 8.66
CA LEU A 57 2.95 -3.27 9.22
C LEU A 57 3.13 -3.43 10.74
N ARG A 58 2.22 -2.84 11.52
CA ARG A 58 2.17 -3.03 12.97
C ARG A 58 1.03 -3.99 13.31
N MET A 59 1.36 -5.03 14.06
CA MET A 59 0.38 -5.98 14.61
C MET A 59 0.35 -5.80 16.12
N GLU A 60 -0.85 -5.66 16.66
CA GLU A 60 -1.11 -5.63 18.10
C GLU A 60 -2.01 -6.82 18.43
N TYR A 61 -1.66 -7.54 19.50
CA TYR A 61 -2.51 -8.60 20.03
C TYR A 61 -3.50 -7.97 21.02
N GLN A 62 -4.76 -8.36 20.94
CA GLN A 62 -5.82 -7.94 21.86
C GLN A 62 -6.05 -8.97 22.95
#